data_AF-A0A5A9EW32-F1
#
_entry.id   AF-A0A5A9EW32-F1
#
_cell.length_a   1.000
_cell.length_b   1.000
_cell.length_c   1.000
_cell.angle_alpha   90.00
_cell.angle_beta   90.00
_cell.angle_gamma   90.00
#
_symmetry.space_group_name_H-M   'P 1'
#
loop_
_entity.id
_entity.type
_entity.pdbx_description
1 polymer ?
#
loop_
_entity_poly.entity_id
_entity_poly.type
_entity_poly.pdbx_seq_one_letter_code
_entity_poly.pdbx_strand_id
1 'polypeptide(L)'
;MSETTSPTAIPRHGALPGDLPRRERLARIVRVDHAGEYGAKRIYEGQIAVIGKGRHGKTLRHMAEQELVHLQYFEKQLNRRRVRPTLLQPLWHVTGFLLGAGTAILGERAAMACTVAVEEVIEEHYEAQLKHLGPDEQELADSIRKFQAEEVEHRDIGIVNEAERAAGYPVLTAAIKAGTRAVIWVAERV
;
A
#
# COMPACT_ATOMS: atom_id res chain seq x y z
N MET A 1 30.88 28.13 -42.46
CA MET A 1 29.43 27.93 -42.39
C MET A 1 29.22 26.63 -41.64
N SER A 2 29.00 26.70 -40.34
CA SER A 2 28.82 25.54 -39.47
C SER A 2 27.41 25.61 -38.90
N GLU A 3 26.51 24.79 -39.44
CA GLU A 3 25.18 24.56 -38.88
C GLU A 3 25.33 23.64 -37.66
N THR A 4 25.18 24.21 -36.47
CA THR A 4 24.93 23.46 -35.24
C THR A 4 23.49 22.95 -35.27
N THR A 5 23.32 21.67 -35.54
CA THR A 5 22.05 20.96 -35.35
C THR A 5 21.73 20.90 -33.86
N SER A 6 20.64 21.56 -33.46
CA SER A 6 20.08 21.44 -32.11
C SER A 6 19.50 20.04 -31.91
N PRO A 7 19.70 19.39 -30.75
CA PRO A 7 19.12 18.08 -30.49
C PRO A 7 17.61 18.20 -30.32
N THR A 8 16.88 17.46 -31.15
CA THR A 8 15.42 17.33 -31.13
C THR A 8 14.93 16.91 -29.74
N ALA A 9 14.10 17.75 -29.12
CA ALA A 9 13.46 17.45 -27.85
C ALA A 9 12.57 16.19 -27.99
N ILE A 10 12.86 15.18 -27.18
CA ILE A 10 12.01 13.99 -27.03
C ILE A 10 10.64 14.45 -26.50
N PRO A 11 9.51 13.96 -27.05
CA PRO A 11 8.20 14.41 -26.60
C PRO A 11 8.00 13.99 -25.14
N ARG A 12 7.87 14.96 -24.24
CA ARG A 12 7.34 14.73 -22.89
C ARG A 12 5.91 14.23 -23.11
N HIS A 13 5.55 13.07 -22.56
CA HIS A 13 4.13 12.68 -22.51
C HIS A 13 3.35 13.83 -21.87
N GLY A 14 2.64 14.58 -22.71
CA GLY A 14 1.96 15.80 -22.34
C GLY A 14 0.76 15.46 -21.49
N ALA A 15 0.55 16.20 -20.41
CA ALA A 15 -0.65 16.08 -19.60
C ALA A 15 -1.89 16.20 -20.49
N LEU A 16 -2.83 15.26 -20.36
CA LEU A 16 -4.10 15.28 -21.06
C LEU A 16 -5.09 16.20 -20.33
N PRO A 17 -6.11 16.73 -21.03
CA PRO A 17 -7.20 17.44 -20.38
C PRO A 17 -7.85 16.57 -19.28
N GLY A 18 -7.89 17.08 -18.04
CA GLY A 18 -8.39 16.37 -16.87
C GLY A 18 -7.30 15.80 -15.94
N ASP A 19 -6.05 15.76 -16.39
CA ASP A 19 -4.94 15.35 -15.54
C ASP A 19 -4.66 16.41 -14.46
N LEU A 20 -4.53 15.97 -13.22
CA LEU A 20 -4.07 16.83 -12.14
C LEU A 20 -2.66 17.37 -12.43
N PRO A 21 -2.30 18.60 -12.01
CA PRO A 21 -0.93 19.08 -12.06
C PRO A 21 0.05 18.08 -11.41
N ARG A 22 1.28 17.97 -11.94
CA ARG A 22 2.32 17.03 -11.44
C ARG A 22 2.47 17.06 -9.91
N ARG A 23 2.55 18.26 -9.33
CA ARG A 23 2.69 18.44 -7.88
C ARG A 23 1.50 17.86 -7.11
N GLU A 24 0.28 18.04 -7.62
CA GLU A 24 -0.93 17.51 -7.00
C GLU A 24 -1.03 15.99 -7.14
N ARG A 25 -0.63 15.43 -8.30
CA ARG A 25 -0.52 13.98 -8.48
C ARG A 25 0.43 13.34 -7.49
N LEU A 26 1.63 13.91 -7.32
CA LEU A 26 2.61 13.40 -6.36
C LEU A 26 2.13 13.55 -4.91
N ALA A 27 1.44 14.66 -4.60
CA ALA A 27 0.83 14.84 -3.30
C ALA A 27 -0.27 13.82 -3.03
N ARG A 28 -1.02 13.41 -4.06
CA ARG A 28 -2.02 12.34 -3.97
C ARG A 28 -1.33 10.99 -3.71
N ILE A 29 -0.38 10.60 -4.56
CA ILE A 29 0.38 9.33 -4.44
C ILE A 29 0.91 9.16 -3.02
N VAL A 30 1.74 10.09 -2.54
CA VAL A 30 2.38 9.98 -1.24
C VAL A 30 1.38 9.98 -0.07
N ARG A 31 0.26 10.69 -0.20
CA ARG A 31 -0.79 10.69 0.84
C ARG A 31 -1.52 9.36 0.92
N VAL A 32 -1.83 8.78 -0.24
CA VAL A 32 -2.52 7.50 -0.33
C VAL A 32 -1.62 6.39 0.15
N ASP A 33 -0.35 6.37 -0.25
CA ASP A 33 0.63 5.39 0.20
C ASP A 33 0.79 5.45 1.72
N HIS A 34 1.04 6.64 2.29
CA HIS A 34 1.10 6.80 3.73
C HIS A 34 -0.17 6.31 4.44
N ALA A 35 -1.35 6.56 3.87
CA ALA A 35 -2.61 6.07 4.46
C ALA A 35 -2.74 4.54 4.38
N GLY A 36 -2.30 3.94 3.26
CA GLY A 36 -2.21 2.50 3.06
C GLY A 36 -1.29 1.84 4.08
N GLU A 37 -0.03 2.29 4.14
CA GLU A 37 0.97 1.79 5.09
C GLU A 37 0.53 1.92 6.55
N TYR A 38 -0.11 3.04 6.88
CA TYR A 38 -0.66 3.22 8.21
C TYR A 38 -1.78 2.23 8.49
N GLY A 39 -2.65 1.96 7.51
CA GLY A 39 -3.69 0.93 7.59
C GLY A 39 -3.11 -0.48 7.76
N ALA A 40 -2.13 -0.86 6.94
CA ALA A 40 -1.44 -2.15 6.99
C ALA A 40 -0.77 -2.38 8.36
N LYS A 41 -0.02 -1.39 8.86
CA LYS A 41 0.51 -1.41 10.23
C LYS A 41 -0.57 -1.70 11.27
N ARG A 42 -1.74 -1.06 11.17
CA ARG A 42 -2.84 -1.27 12.12
C ARG A 42 -3.46 -2.67 12.00
N ILE A 43 -3.55 -3.22 10.80
CA ILE A 43 -3.99 -4.60 10.56
C ILE A 43 -3.04 -5.57 11.27
N TYR A 44 -1.73 -5.45 11.06
CA TYR A 44 -0.76 -6.31 11.73
C TYR A 44 -0.80 -6.16 13.26
N GLU A 45 -0.93 -4.94 13.80
CA GLU A 45 -1.10 -4.74 15.24
C GLU A 45 -2.35 -5.45 15.78
N GLY A 46 -3.46 -5.43 15.03
CA GLY A 46 -4.68 -6.16 15.37
C GLY A 46 -4.47 -7.67 15.35
N GLN A 47 -3.84 -8.21 14.31
CA GLN A 47 -3.53 -9.64 14.22
C GLN A 47 -2.60 -10.09 15.35
N ILE A 48 -1.52 -9.35 15.60
CA ILE A 48 -0.54 -9.65 16.66
C ILE A 48 -1.19 -9.59 18.04
N ALA A 49 -2.13 -8.68 18.28
CA ALA A 49 -2.84 -8.59 19.56
C ALA A 49 -3.63 -9.88 19.89
N VAL A 50 -4.12 -10.59 18.86
CA VAL A 50 -4.95 -11.79 19.03
C VAL A 50 -4.11 -13.07 18.93
N ILE A 51 -3.30 -13.22 17.87
CA ILE A 51 -2.58 -14.47 17.56
C ILE A 51 -1.05 -14.33 17.64
N GLY A 52 -0.52 -13.20 18.12
CA GLY A 52 0.92 -12.91 18.13
C GLY A 52 1.77 -13.79 19.05
N LYS A 53 1.14 -14.55 19.97
CA LYS A 53 1.81 -15.57 20.80
C LYS A 53 1.72 -16.98 20.21
N GLY A 54 0.97 -17.15 19.13
CA GLY A 54 0.74 -18.43 18.45
C GLY A 54 1.79 -18.77 17.39
N ARG A 55 1.45 -19.72 16.52
CA ARG A 55 2.35 -20.31 15.51
C ARG A 55 2.97 -19.26 14.58
N HIS A 56 2.17 -18.30 14.14
CA HIS A 56 2.59 -17.26 13.20
C HIS A 56 3.13 -15.99 13.86
N GLY A 57 3.26 -15.95 15.19
CA GLY A 57 3.62 -14.71 15.89
C GLY A 57 4.93 -14.08 15.43
N LYS A 58 5.95 -14.90 15.12
CA LYS A 58 7.23 -14.40 14.58
C LYS A 58 7.07 -13.86 13.16
N THR A 59 6.36 -14.58 12.30
CA THR A 59 6.08 -14.18 10.91
C THR A 59 5.31 -12.86 10.86
N LEU A 60 4.26 -12.70 11.67
CA LEU A 60 3.49 -11.46 11.76
C LEU A 60 4.34 -10.27 12.21
N ARG A 61 5.25 -10.47 13.19
CA ARG A 61 6.16 -9.39 13.61
C ARG A 61 7.16 -9.02 12.53
N HIS A 62 7.66 -10.00 11.78
CA HIS A 62 8.57 -9.74 10.67
C HIS A 62 7.91 -8.88 9.59
N MET A 63 6.71 -9.25 9.13
CA MET A 63 5.96 -8.45 8.15
C MET A 63 5.63 -7.07 8.71
N ALA A 64 5.17 -6.98 9.97
CA ALA A 64 4.90 -5.70 10.63
C ALA A 64 6.13 -4.77 10.78
N GLU A 65 7.33 -5.34 10.90
CA GLU A 65 8.58 -4.59 10.92
C GLU A 65 8.92 -4.01 9.53
N GLN A 66 8.62 -4.73 8.44
CA GLN A 66 8.74 -4.22 7.07
C GLN A 66 7.73 -3.08 6.82
N GLU A 67 6.45 -3.27 7.18
CA GLU A 67 5.42 -2.22 7.08
C GLU A 67 5.79 -0.93 7.81
N LEU A 68 6.42 -1.06 8.98
CA LEU A 68 6.88 0.11 9.72
C LEU A 68 7.95 0.89 8.96
N VAL A 69 8.81 0.21 8.21
CA VAL A 69 9.84 0.85 7.35
C VAL A 69 9.17 1.57 6.19
N HIS A 70 8.15 0.98 5.57
CA HIS A 70 7.38 1.60 4.49
C HIS A 70 6.66 2.86 4.98
N LEU A 71 5.93 2.76 6.10
CA LEU A 71 5.27 3.90 6.73
C LEU A 71 6.23 5.05 7.00
N GLN A 72 7.37 4.76 7.64
CA GLN A 72 8.39 5.76 7.95
C GLN A 72 8.97 6.41 6.68
N TYR A 73 9.07 5.65 5.58
CA TYR A 73 9.48 6.21 4.30
C TYR A 73 8.45 7.23 3.82
N PHE A 74 7.16 6.89 3.78
CA PHE A 74 6.14 7.81 3.29
C PHE A 74 5.87 9.00 4.23
N GLU A 75 6.05 8.84 5.54
CA GLU A 75 6.08 9.97 6.49
C GLU A 75 7.18 10.99 6.11
N LYS A 76 8.38 10.51 5.75
CA LYS A 76 9.45 11.38 5.24
C LYS A 76 9.07 12.01 3.90
N GLN A 77 8.43 11.27 3.00
CA GLN A 77 7.99 11.81 1.71
C GLN A 77 6.92 12.90 1.87
N LEU A 78 5.98 12.73 2.80
CA LEU A 78 4.96 13.73 3.16
C LEU A 78 5.62 15.02 3.64
N ASN A 79 6.55 14.89 4.61
CA ASN A 79 7.29 16.02 5.16
C ASN A 79 8.11 16.74 4.09
N ARG A 80 8.87 15.99 3.28
CA ARG A 80 9.71 16.53 2.19
C ARG A 80 8.90 17.34 1.18
N ARG A 81 7.70 16.88 0.84
CA ARG A 81 6.83 17.53 -0.17
C ARG A 81 5.83 18.52 0.43
N ARG A 82 5.83 18.68 1.77
CA ARG A 82 4.85 19.49 2.52
C ARG A 82 3.42 19.09 2.21
N VAL A 83 3.17 17.79 2.17
CA VAL A 83 1.85 17.18 1.94
C VAL A 83 1.28 16.77 3.28
N ARG A 84 0.00 17.07 3.51
CA ARG A 84 -0.69 16.63 4.72
C ARG A 84 -1.16 15.18 4.56
N PRO A 85 -1.13 14.37 5.63
CA PRO A 85 -1.85 13.09 5.67
C PRO A 85 -3.34 13.29 5.38
N THR A 86 -4.02 12.20 5.00
CA THR A 86 -5.48 12.22 4.83
C THR A 86 -6.18 12.51 6.15
N LEU A 87 -7.28 13.28 6.09
CA LEU A 87 -8.11 13.58 7.26
C LEU A 87 -8.81 12.33 7.82
N LEU A 88 -8.87 11.25 7.04
CA LEU A 88 -9.48 9.98 7.43
C LEU A 88 -8.55 9.07 8.24
N GLN A 89 -7.32 9.50 8.53
CA GLN A 89 -6.36 8.71 9.31
C GLN A 89 -6.92 8.19 10.65
N PRO A 90 -7.69 8.96 11.45
CA PRO A 90 -8.30 8.43 12.67
C PRO A 90 -9.31 7.29 12.43
N LEU A 91 -10.02 7.33 11.30
CA LEU A 91 -10.92 6.24 10.91
C LEU A 91 -10.12 5.00 10.56
N TRP A 92 -9.09 5.14 9.72
CA TRP A 92 -8.19 4.05 9.33
C TRP A 92 -7.47 3.42 10.52
N HIS A 93 -7.12 4.23 11.52
CA HIS A 93 -6.53 3.76 12.78
C HIS A 93 -7.38 2.69 13.46
N VAL A 94 -8.69 2.91 13.51
CA VAL A 94 -9.65 2.02 14.16
C VAL A 94 -10.01 0.86 13.24
N THR A 95 -10.38 1.14 11.99
CA THR A 95 -10.87 0.10 11.07
C THR A 95 -9.77 -0.89 10.68
N GLY A 96 -8.54 -0.44 10.46
CA GLY A 96 -7.41 -1.34 10.17
C GLY A 96 -7.17 -2.31 11.33
N PHE A 97 -7.14 -1.80 12.57
CA PHE A 97 -6.96 -2.65 13.75
C PHE A 97 -8.11 -3.64 13.94
N LEU A 98 -9.36 -3.19 13.78
CA LEU A 98 -10.52 -4.07 13.90
C LEU A 98 -10.55 -5.14 12.81
N LEU A 99 -10.14 -4.81 11.58
CA LEU A 99 -10.02 -5.78 10.51
C LEU A 99 -8.96 -6.85 10.84
N GLY A 100 -7.78 -6.44 11.29
CA GLY A 100 -6.72 -7.37 11.68
C GLY A 100 -7.08 -8.23 12.88
N ALA A 101 -7.63 -7.63 13.95
CA ALA A 101 -8.04 -8.36 15.14
C ALA A 101 -9.25 -9.27 14.83
N GLY A 102 -10.23 -8.78 14.08
CA GLY A 102 -11.43 -9.52 13.72
C GLY A 102 -11.11 -10.76 12.88
N THR A 103 -10.27 -10.62 11.86
CA THR A 103 -9.84 -11.77 11.06
C THR A 103 -8.99 -12.76 11.86
N ALA A 104 -8.15 -12.27 12.77
CA ALA A 104 -7.41 -13.15 13.69
C ALA A 104 -8.29 -13.88 14.71
N ILE A 105 -9.39 -13.27 15.18
CA ILE A 105 -10.38 -13.94 16.04
C ILE A 105 -11.07 -15.09 15.30
N LEU A 106 -11.32 -14.92 14.00
CA LEU A 106 -11.86 -15.99 13.14
C LEU A 106 -10.86 -17.13 12.88
N GLY A 107 -9.57 -16.91 13.19
CA GLY A 107 -8.51 -17.91 13.19
C GLY A 107 -7.29 -17.52 12.35
N GLU A 108 -6.19 -18.26 12.53
CA GLU A 108 -4.91 -18.00 11.86
C GLU A 108 -5.03 -17.92 10.34
N ARG A 109 -5.79 -18.84 9.71
CA ARG A 109 -6.01 -18.85 8.26
C ARG A 109 -6.79 -17.63 7.77
N ALA A 110 -7.77 -17.16 8.55
CA ALA A 110 -8.55 -15.97 8.20
C ALA A 110 -7.69 -14.69 8.32
N ALA A 111 -6.79 -14.63 9.31
CA ALA A 111 -5.78 -13.57 9.36
C ALA A 111 -4.86 -13.60 8.13
N MET A 112 -4.34 -14.77 7.74
CA MET A 112 -3.52 -14.90 6.53
C MET A 112 -4.30 -14.52 5.26
N ALA A 113 -5.58 -14.89 5.17
CA ALA A 113 -6.46 -14.47 4.07
C ALA A 113 -6.66 -12.95 4.01
N CYS A 114 -6.73 -12.28 5.17
CA CYS A 114 -6.75 -10.83 5.24
C CYS A 114 -5.48 -10.22 4.66
N THR A 115 -4.30 -10.72 5.07
CA THR A 115 -3.00 -10.28 4.54
C THR A 115 -2.95 -10.45 3.02
N VAL A 116 -3.23 -11.65 2.51
CA VAL A 116 -3.26 -11.91 1.05
C VAL A 116 -4.18 -10.93 0.31
N ALA A 117 -5.39 -10.73 0.81
CA ALA A 117 -6.37 -9.87 0.15
C ALA A 117 -5.96 -8.39 0.12
N VAL A 118 -5.31 -7.90 1.18
CA VAL A 118 -4.82 -6.51 1.24
C VAL A 118 -3.62 -6.35 0.33
N GLU A 119 -2.62 -7.23 0.42
CA GLU A 119 -1.36 -7.07 -0.33
C GLU A 119 -1.58 -7.18 -1.84
N GLU A 120 -2.52 -8.02 -2.31
CA GLU A 120 -2.90 -8.03 -3.73
C GLU A 120 -3.44 -6.67 -4.21
N VAL A 121 -4.19 -5.95 -3.37
CA VAL A 121 -4.72 -4.63 -3.72
C VAL A 121 -3.63 -3.56 -3.66
N ILE A 122 -2.70 -3.65 -2.69
CA ILE A 122 -1.55 -2.75 -2.59
C ILE A 122 -0.60 -2.95 -3.77
N GLU A 123 -0.31 -4.20 -4.17
CA GLU A 123 0.48 -4.52 -5.35
C GLU A 123 -0.10 -3.88 -6.62
N GLU A 124 -1.41 -4.07 -6.86
CA GLU A 124 -2.13 -3.45 -7.98
C GLU A 124 -2.04 -1.91 -7.92
N HIS A 125 -2.15 -1.33 -6.72
CA HIS A 125 -2.07 0.11 -6.51
C HIS A 125 -0.68 0.65 -6.86
N TYR A 126 0.39 0.01 -6.37
CA TYR A 126 1.75 0.38 -6.68
C TYR A 126 2.07 0.26 -8.17
N GLU A 127 1.61 -0.79 -8.83
CA GLU A 127 1.78 -0.94 -10.28
C GLU A 127 1.12 0.22 -11.04
N ALA A 128 -0.09 0.62 -10.61
CA ALA A 128 -0.79 1.75 -11.19
C ALA A 128 -0.05 3.08 -10.97
N GLN A 129 0.50 3.32 -9.77
CA GLN A 129 1.24 4.54 -9.47
C GLN A 129 2.56 4.65 -10.24
N LEU A 130 3.31 3.55 -10.36
CA LEU A 130 4.59 3.51 -11.08
C LEU A 130 4.45 3.99 -12.52
N LYS A 131 3.31 3.74 -13.16
CA LYS A 131 2.99 4.23 -14.53
C LYS A 131 2.87 5.76 -14.62
N HIS A 132 2.67 6.44 -13.50
CA HIS A 132 2.47 7.90 -13.42
C HIS A 132 3.70 8.64 -12.89
N LEU A 133 4.75 7.92 -12.45
CA LEU A 133 6.01 8.51 -12.00
C LEU A 133 6.93 8.77 -13.20
N GLY A 134 7.35 10.02 -13.35
CA GLY A 134 8.32 10.42 -14.37
C GLY A 134 9.77 10.16 -13.93
N PRO A 135 10.74 10.34 -14.84
CA PRO A 135 12.17 10.11 -14.55
C PRO A 135 12.71 10.94 -13.38
N ASP A 136 12.11 12.11 -13.14
CA ASP A 136 12.50 13.00 -12.03
C ASP A 136 12.07 12.49 -10.64
N GLU A 137 11.30 11.40 -10.54
CA GLU A 137 10.87 10.78 -9.28
C GLU A 137 11.42 9.35 -9.12
N GLN A 138 12.59 9.07 -9.71
CA GLN A 138 13.18 7.73 -9.70
C GLN A 138 13.38 7.17 -8.27
N GLU A 139 13.80 8.00 -7.31
CA GLU A 139 13.96 7.58 -5.90
C GLU A 139 12.64 7.07 -5.29
N LEU A 140 11.52 7.73 -5.62
CA LEU A 140 10.19 7.32 -5.17
C LEU A 140 9.77 6.04 -5.88
N ALA A 141 9.98 5.96 -7.19
CA ALA A 141 9.66 4.77 -7.97
C ALA A 141 10.47 3.53 -7.50
N ASP A 142 11.75 3.69 -7.19
CA ASP A 142 12.60 2.59 -6.70
C ASP A 142 12.15 2.11 -5.32
N SER A 143 11.73 3.03 -4.45
CA SER A 143 11.21 2.68 -3.13
C SER A 143 9.86 1.96 -3.25
N ILE A 144 8.96 2.44 -4.11
CA ILE A 144 7.67 1.77 -4.40
C ILE A 144 7.89 0.38 -4.99
N ARG A 145 8.84 0.20 -5.93
CA ARG A 145 9.17 -1.14 -6.46
C ARG A 145 9.69 -2.08 -5.39
N LYS A 146 10.52 -1.56 -4.48
CA LYS A 146 11.02 -2.35 -3.35
C LYS A 146 9.85 -2.79 -2.46
N PHE A 147 8.99 -1.86 -2.05
CA PHE A 147 7.85 -2.16 -1.19
C PHE A 147 6.88 -3.12 -1.87
N GLN A 148 6.56 -2.91 -3.15
CA GLN A 148 5.77 -3.85 -3.94
C GLN A 148 6.34 -5.28 -3.94
N ALA A 149 7.67 -5.44 -4.00
CA ALA A 149 8.28 -6.77 -3.91
C ALA A 149 8.13 -7.40 -2.50
N GLU A 150 8.18 -6.58 -1.45
CA GLU A 150 7.92 -7.00 -0.08
C GLU A 150 6.43 -7.34 0.14
N GLU A 151 5.48 -6.61 -0.49
CA GLU A 151 4.05 -6.97 -0.49
C GLU A 151 3.78 -8.33 -1.12
N VAL A 152 4.45 -8.62 -2.23
CA VAL A 152 4.36 -9.92 -2.90
C VAL A 152 4.89 -11.02 -1.98
N GLU A 153 5.98 -10.78 -1.25
CA GLU A 153 6.49 -11.71 -0.24
C GLU A 153 5.46 -11.95 0.87
N HIS A 154 4.83 -10.90 1.40
CA HIS A 154 3.81 -11.01 2.45
C HIS A 154 2.57 -11.79 1.99
N ARG A 155 2.10 -11.52 0.77
CA ARG A 155 1.04 -12.30 0.12
C ARG A 155 1.43 -13.78 0.04
N ASP A 156 2.61 -14.08 -0.46
CA ASP A 156 3.07 -15.45 -0.67
C ASP A 156 3.24 -16.18 0.67
N ILE A 157 3.70 -15.48 1.72
CA ILE A 157 3.69 -15.98 3.10
C ILE A 157 2.27 -16.34 3.53
N GLY A 158 1.28 -15.48 3.29
CA GLY A 158 -0.12 -15.77 3.61
C GLY A 158 -0.64 -17.02 2.91
N ILE A 159 -0.33 -17.21 1.63
CA ILE A 159 -0.68 -18.39 0.84
C ILE A 159 -0.05 -19.65 1.44
N VAL A 160 1.26 -19.63 1.69
CA VAL A 160 2.00 -20.76 2.31
C VAL A 160 1.44 -21.11 3.70
N ASN A 161 0.93 -20.13 4.43
CA ASN A 161 0.30 -20.30 5.73
C ASN A 161 -1.22 -20.57 5.64
N GLU A 162 -1.65 -21.15 4.52
CA GLU A 162 -2.99 -21.72 4.32
C GLU A 162 -4.14 -20.69 4.29
N ALA A 163 -3.88 -19.45 3.86
CA ALA A 163 -4.92 -18.43 3.64
C ALA A 163 -6.12 -18.97 2.86
N GLU A 164 -5.87 -19.68 1.75
CA GLU A 164 -6.92 -20.20 0.86
C GLU A 164 -7.80 -21.28 1.49
N ARG A 165 -7.37 -21.83 2.63
CA ARG A 165 -8.14 -22.81 3.43
C ARG A 165 -8.98 -22.15 4.52
N ALA A 166 -9.06 -20.82 4.56
CA ALA A 166 -9.96 -20.10 5.47
C ALA A 166 -11.43 -20.42 5.13
N ALA A 167 -12.27 -20.51 6.17
CA ALA A 167 -13.69 -20.69 5.97
C ALA A 167 -14.28 -19.50 5.20
N GLY A 168 -14.93 -19.77 4.07
CA GLY A 168 -15.49 -18.71 3.21
C GLY A 168 -14.45 -17.85 2.51
N TYR A 169 -13.22 -18.36 2.28
CA TYR A 169 -12.11 -17.61 1.69
C TYR A 169 -12.49 -16.72 0.48
N PRO A 170 -13.21 -17.19 -0.56
CA PRO A 170 -13.55 -16.33 -1.70
C PRO A 170 -14.38 -15.11 -1.31
N VAL A 171 -15.32 -15.28 -0.38
CA VAL A 171 -16.20 -14.19 0.09
C VAL A 171 -15.44 -13.23 0.97
N LEU A 172 -14.64 -13.75 1.92
CA LEU A 172 -13.81 -12.94 2.81
C LEU A 172 -12.82 -12.09 2.01
N THR A 173 -12.07 -12.72 1.11
CA THR A 173 -11.09 -12.06 0.24
C THR A 173 -11.76 -11.01 -0.64
N ALA A 174 -12.90 -11.32 -1.29
CA ALA A 174 -13.61 -10.35 -2.11
C ALA A 174 -14.08 -9.13 -1.30
N ALA A 175 -14.62 -9.34 -0.10
CA ALA A 175 -15.08 -8.27 0.79
C ALA A 175 -13.91 -7.38 1.25
N ILE A 176 -12.79 -7.98 1.65
CA ILE A 176 -11.59 -7.24 2.07
C ILE A 176 -11.02 -6.45 0.90
N LYS A 177 -10.84 -7.07 -0.27
CA LYS A 177 -10.37 -6.38 -1.48
C LYS A 177 -11.26 -5.19 -1.84
N ALA A 178 -12.59 -5.36 -1.80
CA ALA A 178 -13.53 -4.27 -2.05
C ALA A 178 -13.39 -3.14 -1.04
N GLY A 179 -13.24 -3.47 0.25
CA GLY A 179 -12.96 -2.51 1.32
C GLY A 179 -11.67 -1.74 1.09
N THR A 180 -10.56 -2.43 0.85
CA THR A 180 -9.24 -1.80 0.60
C THR A 180 -9.27 -0.89 -0.61
N ARG A 181 -9.88 -1.32 -1.73
CA ARG A 181 -10.04 -0.46 -2.92
C ARG A 181 -10.88 0.78 -2.63
N ALA A 182 -11.94 0.65 -1.83
CA ALA A 182 -12.75 1.79 -1.41
C ALA A 182 -11.93 2.77 -0.56
N VAL A 183 -11.13 2.27 0.40
CA VAL A 183 -10.22 3.10 1.23
C VAL A 183 -9.27 3.90 0.35
N ILE A 184 -8.58 3.24 -0.59
CA ILE A 184 -7.66 3.88 -1.54
C ILE A 184 -8.39 4.97 -2.34
N TRP A 185 -9.54 4.62 -2.92
CA TRP A 185 -10.33 5.56 -3.72
C TRP A 185 -10.76 6.80 -2.92
N VAL A 186 -11.12 6.64 -1.65
CA VAL A 186 -11.45 7.78 -0.79
C VAL A 186 -10.19 8.59 -0.46
N ALA A 187 -9.09 7.93 -0.07
CA ALA A 187 -7.83 8.58 0.28
C ALA A 187 -7.23 9.40 -0.88
N GLU A 188 -7.49 9.01 -2.13
CA GLU A 188 -7.09 9.80 -3.31
C GLU A 188 -7.79 11.17 -3.39
N ARG A 189 -8.93 11.33 -2.72
CA ARG A 189 -9.82 12.50 -2.81
C ARG A 189 -9.75 13.42 -1.60
N VAL A 190 -9.37 12.92 -0.42
CA VAL A 190 -9.38 13.68 0.85
C VAL A 190 -8.07 13.65 1.61
#